data_AF-A0A1M4T7H5-F1
#
_entry.id   AF-A0A1M4T7H5-F1
#
_cell.length_a   1.000
_cell.length_b   1.000
_cell.length_c   1.000
_cell.angle_alpha   90.00
_cell.angle_beta   90.00
_cell.angle_gamma   90.00
#
_symmetry.space_group_name_H-M   'P 1'
#
loop_
_entity.id
_entity.type
_entity.pdbx_description
1 polymer ?
#
loop_
_entity_poly.entity_id
_entity_poly.type
_entity_poly.pdbx_seq_one_letter_code
_entity_poly.pdbx_strand_id
1 'polypeptide(L)'
;MKRINWSGRFLMFPLLFLFLLSACVQQKVMVTAVVKDESGEPVDGLKGRFQEKSKFSESLFLKHASRKENGLFELKVKPNEPYVLELRGDEGAGRILLQPDRYSDTVQIAYPIKEKIVFLHTNDQHFDLNYLQELFHKVEEIRAENNDVYLFSAGDMVVRHPHRWFDNGELQDSLWYAARAKLMIEKMNELEYDLMTLGNHELDYIGDYTRQALELADFPLLAANLKVSTENLPATVPYSVLETSTARKVAVLGLSKSNTKKDGVAERNLDKTITRYHRLKNKSDVFLILSHRGLKEDKILAEKYPVFDAIIGGHSHDLLEEPLVINSVLVAQAGGNPHIVSDDRPVYLGKVVFILENGKVTGKSGLVIRINE
;
A
#
# COMPACT_ATOMS: atom_id res chain seq x y z
N MET A 1 91.06 -17.81 -15.97
CA MET A 1 90.62 -19.15 -15.53
C MET A 1 89.11 -19.19 -15.44
N LYS A 2 88.51 -20.21 -16.08
CA LYS A 2 87.19 -20.85 -15.88
C LYS A 2 85.88 -20.03 -15.83
N ARG A 3 85.02 -20.39 -16.80
CA ARG A 3 83.56 -20.26 -16.92
C ARG A 3 82.79 -20.58 -15.62
N ILE A 4 81.58 -20.04 -15.47
CA ILE A 4 80.32 -20.79 -15.38
C ILE A 4 79.15 -19.89 -15.83
N ASN A 5 78.40 -20.36 -16.82
CA ASN A 5 77.07 -19.90 -17.23
C ASN A 5 76.02 -20.53 -16.30
N TRP A 6 75.00 -19.77 -15.88
CA TRP A 6 73.67 -20.30 -15.59
C TRP A 6 72.61 -19.36 -16.17
N SER A 7 71.99 -19.83 -17.25
CA SER A 7 70.82 -19.26 -17.90
C SER A 7 69.56 -19.76 -17.19
N GLY A 8 68.85 -18.89 -16.47
CA GLY A 8 67.51 -19.17 -15.95
C GLY A 8 66.47 -18.34 -16.70
N ARG A 9 65.85 -18.92 -17.73
CA ARG A 9 64.65 -18.37 -18.38
C ARG A 9 63.46 -18.58 -17.44
N PHE A 10 62.90 -17.51 -16.89
CA PHE A 10 61.56 -17.55 -16.28
C PHE A 10 60.52 -17.62 -17.41
N LEU A 11 59.92 -18.80 -17.60
CA LEU A 11 58.69 -18.94 -18.37
C LEU A 11 57.55 -18.34 -17.56
N MET A 12 57.02 -17.19 -18.00
CA MET A 12 55.66 -16.77 -17.64
C MET A 12 54.67 -17.74 -18.31
N PHE A 13 54.03 -18.59 -17.52
CA PHE A 13 52.79 -19.24 -17.93
C PHE A 13 51.66 -18.19 -17.88
N PRO A 14 50.91 -17.95 -18.96
CA PRO A 14 49.65 -17.24 -18.83
C PRO A 14 48.65 -18.20 -18.18
N LEU A 15 48.23 -17.91 -16.95
CA LEU A 15 47.04 -18.51 -16.37
C LEU A 15 45.85 -18.02 -17.22
N LEU A 16 45.41 -18.86 -18.16
CA LEU A 16 44.14 -18.68 -18.84
C LEU A 16 43.04 -18.94 -17.81
N PHE A 17 42.60 -17.88 -17.12
CA PHE A 17 41.34 -17.91 -16.37
C PHE A 17 40.22 -18.08 -17.40
N LEU A 18 39.80 -19.32 -17.64
CA LEU A 18 38.52 -19.60 -18.28
C LEU A 18 37.44 -19.07 -17.33
N PHE A 19 36.99 -17.84 -17.57
CA PHE A 19 35.66 -17.44 -17.15
C PHE A 19 34.68 -18.31 -17.93
N LEU A 20 34.30 -19.45 -17.35
CA LEU A 20 33.05 -20.13 -17.69
C LEU A 20 31.92 -19.18 -17.31
N LEU A 21 31.60 -18.25 -18.20
CA LEU A 21 30.27 -17.67 -18.28
C LEU A 21 29.33 -18.83 -18.58
N SER A 22 28.88 -19.50 -17.52
CA SER A 22 27.64 -20.26 -17.57
C SER A 22 26.53 -19.25 -17.83
N ALA A 23 26.32 -18.93 -19.11
CA ALA A 23 25.03 -18.48 -19.57
C ALA A 23 24.11 -19.68 -19.30
N CYS A 24 23.55 -19.74 -18.10
CA CYS A 24 22.49 -20.66 -17.76
C CYS A 24 21.34 -20.31 -18.71
N VAL A 25 21.27 -21.00 -19.84
CA VAL A 25 20.13 -20.97 -20.74
C VAL A 25 19.01 -21.63 -19.96
N GLN A 26 18.33 -20.85 -19.12
CA GLN A 26 17.16 -21.33 -18.40
C GLN A 26 16.15 -21.79 -19.44
N GLN A 27 15.93 -23.10 -19.49
CA GLN A 27 14.99 -23.72 -20.41
C GLN A 27 13.60 -23.19 -20.08
N LYS A 28 12.97 -22.56 -21.07
CA LYS A 28 11.61 -22.05 -20.90
C LYS A 28 10.64 -23.23 -20.89
N VAL A 29 9.62 -23.13 -20.04
CA VAL A 29 8.52 -24.11 -19.94
C VAL A 29 7.26 -23.55 -20.60
N MET A 30 6.42 -24.45 -21.11
CA MET A 30 5.11 -24.10 -21.67
C MET A 30 4.07 -24.29 -20.57
N VAL A 31 3.32 -23.23 -20.29
CA VAL A 31 2.20 -23.23 -19.34
C VAL A 31 0.91 -23.13 -20.14
N THR A 32 -0.05 -24.00 -19.83
CA THR A 32 -1.37 -24.01 -20.44
C THR A 32 -2.37 -23.41 -19.47
N ALA A 33 -3.08 -22.37 -19.91
CA ALA A 33 -4.18 -21.78 -19.18
C ALA A 33 -5.49 -22.02 -19.95
N VAL A 34 -6.54 -22.44 -19.25
CA VAL A 34 -7.89 -22.64 -19.81
C VAL A 34 -8.82 -21.62 -19.18
N VAL A 35 -9.40 -20.76 -20.02
CA VAL A 35 -10.26 -19.65 -19.58
C VAL A 35 -11.71 -19.99 -19.84
N LYS A 36 -12.51 -19.97 -18.78
CA LYS A 36 -13.94 -20.30 -18.79
C LYS A 36 -14.77 -19.23 -18.11
N ASP A 37 -16.02 -19.07 -18.54
CA ASP A 37 -16.99 -18.23 -17.85
C ASP A 37 -17.55 -18.91 -16.59
N GLU A 38 -18.46 -18.21 -15.90
CA GLU A 38 -19.13 -18.73 -14.70
C GLU A 38 -20.01 -19.97 -14.96
N SER A 39 -20.40 -20.23 -16.21
CA SER A 39 -21.14 -21.43 -16.61
C SER A 39 -20.23 -22.63 -16.94
N GLY A 40 -18.92 -22.40 -17.02
CA GLY A 40 -17.91 -23.41 -17.33
C GLY A 40 -17.59 -23.54 -18.83
N GLU A 41 -18.17 -22.66 -19.65
CA GLU A 41 -17.96 -22.63 -21.10
C GLU A 41 -16.73 -21.79 -21.46
N PRO A 42 -16.00 -22.13 -22.54
CA PRO A 42 -14.86 -21.34 -22.97
C PRO A 42 -15.24 -19.90 -23.38
N VAL A 43 -14.42 -18.94 -22.99
CA VAL A 43 -14.66 -17.53 -23.37
C VAL A 43 -13.94 -17.19 -24.66
N ASP A 44 -14.71 -16.80 -25.67
CA ASP A 44 -14.21 -16.33 -26.96
C ASP A 44 -13.88 -14.84 -26.97
N GLY A 45 -13.07 -14.42 -27.95
CA GLY A 45 -12.75 -13.00 -28.17
C GLY A 45 -11.65 -12.42 -27.27
N LEU A 46 -11.21 -13.16 -26.25
CA LEU A 46 -10.14 -12.71 -25.35
C LEU A 46 -8.77 -12.67 -26.03
N LYS A 47 -8.00 -11.64 -25.69
CA LYS A 47 -6.58 -11.50 -26.03
C LYS A 47 -5.73 -11.63 -24.77
N GLY A 48 -4.75 -12.53 -24.80
CA GLY A 48 -3.83 -12.77 -23.68
C GLY A 48 -2.46 -12.16 -23.90
N ARG A 49 -1.94 -11.45 -22.90
CA ARG A 49 -0.55 -10.94 -22.87
C ARG A 49 0.06 -11.16 -21.50
N PHE A 50 1.37 -11.35 -21.42
CA PHE A 50 2.01 -11.70 -20.15
C PHE A 50 3.42 -11.13 -20.00
N GLN A 51 3.85 -10.94 -18.75
CA GLN A 51 5.16 -10.39 -18.41
C GLN A 51 5.69 -10.92 -17.07
N GLU A 52 7.02 -11.05 -16.96
CA GLU A 52 7.70 -11.35 -15.68
C GLU A 52 7.29 -10.28 -14.65
N LYS A 53 6.79 -10.66 -13.47
CA LYS A 53 6.29 -9.70 -12.46
C LYS A 53 7.37 -8.70 -12.06
N SER A 54 8.62 -9.14 -11.94
CA SER A 54 9.79 -8.30 -11.63
C SER A 54 10.10 -7.23 -12.68
N LYS A 55 9.56 -7.37 -13.90
CA LYS A 55 9.78 -6.43 -15.02
C LYS A 55 8.48 -5.77 -15.47
N PHE A 56 7.40 -5.90 -14.71
CA PHE A 56 6.08 -5.48 -15.16
C PHE A 56 6.06 -3.98 -15.49
N SER A 57 5.48 -3.65 -16.64
CA SER A 57 5.19 -2.27 -17.03
C SER A 57 4.02 -2.28 -18.00
N GLU A 58 2.95 -1.53 -17.69
CA GLU A 58 1.74 -1.51 -18.51
C GLU A 58 1.98 -1.08 -19.97
N SER A 59 3.02 -0.25 -20.21
CA SER A 59 3.42 0.20 -21.54
C SER A 59 4.23 -0.83 -22.34
N LEU A 60 4.71 -1.90 -21.69
CA LEU A 60 5.69 -2.83 -22.25
C LEU A 60 5.29 -4.29 -21.97
N PHE A 61 4.07 -4.66 -22.37
CA PHE A 61 3.77 -6.10 -22.48
C PHE A 61 4.51 -6.67 -23.70
N LEU A 62 5.61 -7.37 -23.42
CA LEU A 62 6.55 -7.85 -24.43
C LEU A 62 6.14 -9.20 -25.06
N LYS A 63 5.24 -9.96 -24.41
CA LYS A 63 4.89 -11.33 -24.84
C LYS A 63 3.38 -11.49 -24.99
N HIS A 64 2.98 -12.16 -26.06
CA HIS A 64 1.59 -12.53 -26.35
C HIS A 64 1.40 -14.01 -26.01
N ALA A 65 0.29 -14.33 -25.33
CA ALA A 65 -0.13 -15.71 -25.15
C ALA A 65 -0.73 -16.23 -26.46
N SER A 66 -0.35 -17.44 -26.85
CA SER A 66 -0.89 -18.08 -28.06
C SER A 66 -2.28 -18.61 -27.73
N ARG A 67 -3.32 -18.01 -28.31
CA ARG A 67 -4.69 -18.50 -28.18
C ARG A 67 -4.89 -19.72 -29.07
N LYS A 68 -5.51 -20.76 -28.52
CA LYS A 68 -5.99 -21.95 -29.21
C LYS A 68 -7.52 -21.97 -29.14
N GLU A 69 -8.12 -23.02 -29.72
CA GLU A 69 -9.55 -23.28 -29.60
C GLU A 69 -9.97 -23.48 -28.12
N ASN A 70 -11.26 -23.32 -27.84
CA ASN A 70 -11.87 -23.60 -26.54
C ASN A 70 -11.23 -22.84 -25.36
N GLY A 71 -10.93 -21.55 -25.54
CA GLY A 71 -10.48 -20.66 -24.45
C GLY A 71 -9.08 -20.98 -23.91
N LEU A 72 -8.30 -21.79 -24.64
CA LEU A 72 -6.96 -22.20 -24.21
C LEU A 72 -5.90 -21.17 -24.62
N PHE A 73 -5.01 -20.85 -23.68
CA PHE A 73 -3.87 -19.95 -23.84
C PHE A 73 -2.58 -20.68 -23.48
N GLU A 74 -1.60 -20.63 -24.38
CA GLU A 74 -0.26 -21.16 -24.13
C GLU A 74 0.73 -20.02 -23.87
N LEU A 75 1.47 -20.13 -22.76
CA LEU A 75 2.46 -19.16 -22.33
C LEU A 75 3.84 -19.80 -22.24
N LYS A 76 4.84 -19.19 -22.86
CA LYS A 76 6.24 -19.65 -22.77
C LYS A 76 6.99 -18.84 -21.71
N VAL A 77 7.15 -19.42 -20.52
CA VAL A 77 7.65 -18.75 -19.31
C VAL A 77 9.00 -19.32 -18.87
N LYS A 78 9.69 -18.62 -17.95
CA LYS A 78 10.84 -19.17 -17.24
C LYS A 78 10.33 -19.89 -16.00
N PRO A 79 10.85 -21.08 -15.66
CA PRO A 79 10.24 -21.95 -14.66
C PRO A 79 10.19 -21.38 -13.25
N ASN A 80 11.11 -20.48 -12.87
CA ASN A 80 11.26 -19.99 -11.48
C ASN A 80 10.90 -18.51 -11.32
N GLU A 81 10.21 -17.91 -12.29
CA GLU A 81 9.86 -16.50 -12.27
C GLU A 81 8.35 -16.35 -12.28
N PRO A 82 7.73 -15.57 -11.39
CA PRO A 82 6.30 -15.29 -11.46
C PRO A 82 5.96 -14.40 -12.66
N TYR A 83 4.76 -14.59 -13.22
CA TYR A 83 4.26 -13.83 -14.37
C TYR A 83 2.88 -13.24 -14.10
N VAL A 84 2.66 -12.02 -14.56
CA VAL A 84 1.31 -11.46 -14.67
C VAL A 84 0.76 -11.81 -16.05
N LEU A 85 -0.35 -12.54 -16.10
CA LEU A 85 -1.15 -12.74 -17.31
C LEU A 85 -2.32 -11.76 -17.29
N GLU A 86 -2.41 -10.93 -18.33
CA GLU A 86 -3.56 -10.08 -18.58
C GLU A 86 -4.42 -10.69 -19.70
N LEU A 87 -5.71 -10.88 -19.40
CA LEU A 87 -6.74 -11.29 -20.36
C LEU A 87 -7.65 -10.09 -20.64
N ARG A 88 -7.65 -9.62 -21.88
CA ARG A 88 -8.43 -8.46 -22.32
C ARG A 88 -9.58 -8.89 -23.23
N GLY A 89 -10.78 -8.46 -22.86
CA GLY A 89 -12.02 -8.60 -23.63
C GLY A 89 -12.78 -7.27 -23.68
N ASP A 90 -14.02 -7.31 -24.15
CA ASP A 90 -14.86 -6.11 -24.29
C ASP A 90 -15.25 -5.51 -22.93
N GLU A 91 -15.34 -6.36 -21.90
CA GLU A 91 -15.73 -5.94 -20.55
C GLU A 91 -14.59 -5.32 -19.74
N GLY A 92 -13.34 -5.43 -20.22
CA GLY A 92 -12.16 -4.88 -19.57
C GLY A 92 -10.94 -5.79 -19.69
N ALA A 93 -9.98 -5.59 -18.80
CA ALA A 93 -8.75 -6.36 -18.77
C ALA A 93 -8.55 -6.93 -17.37
N GLY A 94 -8.71 -8.24 -17.22
CA GLY A 94 -8.43 -8.98 -15.99
C GLY A 94 -6.97 -9.39 -15.89
N ARG A 95 -6.41 -9.43 -14.67
CA ARG A 95 -5.01 -9.83 -14.42
C ARG A 95 -4.96 -10.94 -13.38
N ILE A 96 -4.11 -11.93 -13.62
CA ILE A 96 -3.82 -13.01 -12.67
C ILE A 96 -2.31 -13.14 -12.48
N LEU A 97 -1.91 -13.38 -11.24
CA LEU A 97 -0.53 -13.74 -10.90
C LEU A 97 -0.34 -15.25 -11.06
N LEU A 98 0.49 -15.63 -12.02
CA LEU A 98 0.89 -17.01 -12.27
C LEU A 98 2.19 -17.31 -11.53
N GLN A 99 2.08 -18.04 -10.43
CA GLN A 99 3.22 -18.44 -9.60
C GLN A 99 3.96 -19.66 -10.21
N PRO A 100 5.29 -19.77 -10.03
CA PRO A 100 6.12 -20.85 -10.56
C PRO A 100 5.64 -22.27 -10.25
N ASP A 101 5.13 -22.49 -9.05
CA ASP A 101 4.61 -23.77 -8.57
C ASP A 101 3.41 -24.28 -9.38
N ARG A 102 2.73 -23.39 -10.12
CA ARG A 102 1.57 -23.74 -10.96
C ARG A 102 1.93 -24.12 -12.40
N TYR A 103 3.22 -24.13 -12.77
CA TYR A 103 3.63 -24.28 -14.17
C TYR A 103 3.60 -25.72 -14.69
N SER A 104 3.56 -26.72 -13.80
CA SER A 104 3.41 -28.13 -14.19
C SER A 104 1.98 -28.51 -14.55
N ASP A 105 1.00 -27.67 -14.20
CA ASP A 105 -0.43 -27.98 -14.32
C ASP A 105 -1.13 -27.14 -15.39
N THR A 106 -2.31 -27.61 -15.80
CA THR A 106 -3.23 -26.76 -16.56
C THR A 106 -3.88 -25.76 -15.61
N VAL A 107 -3.60 -24.48 -15.81
CA VAL A 107 -4.14 -23.38 -15.00
C VAL A 107 -5.58 -23.09 -15.43
N GLN A 108 -6.55 -23.42 -14.58
CA GLN A 108 -7.95 -23.01 -14.80
C GLN A 108 -8.12 -21.54 -14.39
N ILE A 109 -8.75 -20.74 -15.24
CA ILE A 109 -9.01 -19.32 -15.02
C ILE A 109 -10.50 -19.06 -15.24
N ALA A 110 -11.17 -18.55 -14.22
CA ALA A 110 -12.53 -18.03 -14.34
C ALA A 110 -12.51 -16.60 -14.92
N TYR A 111 -13.47 -16.31 -15.80
CA TYR A 111 -13.70 -15.00 -16.39
C TYR A 111 -15.16 -14.55 -16.13
N PRO A 112 -15.44 -13.29 -15.77
CA PRO A 112 -14.49 -12.18 -15.57
C PRO A 112 -13.52 -12.47 -14.41
N ILE A 113 -12.27 -11.98 -14.54
CA ILE A 113 -11.29 -12.18 -13.48
C ILE A 113 -11.66 -11.28 -12.31
N LYS A 114 -11.88 -11.90 -11.15
CA LYS A 114 -12.14 -11.25 -9.86
C LYS A 114 -10.84 -11.08 -9.08
N GLU A 115 -10.51 -9.86 -8.71
CA GLU A 115 -9.37 -9.49 -7.86
C GLU A 115 -9.90 -8.89 -6.56
N LYS A 116 -9.25 -9.20 -5.43
CA LYS A 116 -9.63 -8.70 -4.10
C LYS A 116 -8.49 -7.88 -3.54
N ILE A 117 -8.79 -6.66 -3.10
CA ILE A 117 -7.84 -5.78 -2.42
C ILE A 117 -8.38 -5.44 -1.04
N VAL A 118 -7.55 -5.55 -0.01
CA VAL A 118 -7.90 -5.24 1.38
C VAL A 118 -7.13 -4.01 1.84
N PHE A 119 -7.84 -3.02 2.34
CA PHE A 119 -7.26 -1.84 2.98
C PHE A 119 -7.59 -1.91 4.47
N LEU A 120 -6.59 -2.20 5.27
CA LEU A 120 -6.64 -2.05 6.72
C LEU A 120 -6.33 -0.60 7.07
N HIS A 121 -6.95 -0.09 8.14
CA HIS A 121 -6.61 1.25 8.61
C HIS A 121 -6.79 1.44 10.11
N THR A 122 -5.98 2.35 10.65
CA THR A 122 -6.14 2.96 11.97
C THR A 122 -6.19 4.47 11.83
N ASN A 123 -6.62 5.16 12.88
CA ASN A 123 -6.64 6.61 12.96
C ASN A 123 -6.72 7.04 14.44
N ASP A 124 -6.24 8.24 14.77
CA ASP A 124 -6.46 8.89 16.07
C ASP A 124 -6.01 8.03 17.28
N GLN A 125 -4.92 7.28 17.12
CA GLN A 125 -4.39 6.41 18.17
C GLN A 125 -3.83 7.22 19.35
N HIS A 126 -3.29 8.42 19.14
CA HIS A 126 -2.90 9.33 20.22
C HIS A 126 -1.98 8.71 21.28
N PHE A 127 -0.87 8.11 20.86
CA PHE A 127 0.05 7.33 21.71
C PHE A 127 -0.51 6.05 22.34
N ASP A 128 -1.73 5.65 21.99
CA ASP A 128 -2.29 4.39 22.46
C ASP A 128 -1.66 3.21 21.71
N LEU A 129 -0.95 2.37 22.47
CA LEU A 129 -0.29 1.15 22.01
C LEU A 129 -0.87 -0.09 22.72
N ASN A 130 -2.10 0.00 23.23
CA ASN A 130 -2.75 -1.14 23.85
C ASN A 130 -2.94 -2.27 22.85
N TYR A 131 -3.00 -3.50 23.36
CA TYR A 131 -3.27 -4.70 22.58
C TYR A 131 -2.40 -4.82 21.31
N LEU A 132 -1.17 -4.30 21.34
CA LEU A 132 -0.32 -4.20 20.15
C LEU A 132 0.01 -5.58 19.58
N GLN A 133 0.16 -6.60 20.43
CA GLN A 133 0.42 -7.97 20.00
C GLN A 133 -0.80 -8.56 19.30
N GLU A 134 -1.99 -8.30 19.82
CA GLU A 134 -3.27 -8.73 19.25
C GLU A 134 -3.55 -8.02 17.93
N LEU A 135 -3.24 -6.72 17.84
CA LEU A 135 -3.30 -5.95 16.59
C LEU A 135 -2.35 -6.57 15.56
N PHE A 136 -1.10 -6.86 15.94
CA PHE A 136 -0.11 -7.50 15.08
C PHE A 136 -0.61 -8.85 14.57
N HIS A 137 -1.07 -9.73 15.46
CA HIS A 137 -1.62 -11.03 15.07
C HIS A 137 -2.81 -10.89 14.11
N LYS A 138 -3.72 -9.94 14.35
CA LYS A 138 -4.88 -9.75 13.48
C LYS A 138 -4.49 -9.22 12.09
N VAL A 139 -3.52 -8.31 12.01
CA VAL A 139 -2.99 -7.83 10.73
C VAL A 139 -2.34 -8.98 9.96
N GLU A 140 -1.49 -9.78 10.61
CA GLU A 140 -0.80 -10.91 9.99
C GLU A 140 -1.75 -12.04 9.56
N GLU A 141 -2.79 -12.33 10.36
CA GLU A 141 -3.87 -13.25 9.98
C GLU A 141 -4.53 -12.80 8.66
N ILE A 142 -4.86 -11.52 8.53
CA ILE A 142 -5.48 -10.98 7.32
C ILE A 142 -4.51 -11.00 6.14
N ARG A 143 -3.23 -10.70 6.35
CA ARG A 143 -2.18 -10.81 5.32
C ARG A 143 -1.97 -12.25 4.85
N ALA A 144 -2.02 -13.23 5.75
CA ALA A 144 -1.87 -14.65 5.39
C ALA A 144 -3.02 -15.16 4.50
N GLU A 145 -4.22 -14.59 4.63
CA GLU A 145 -5.41 -14.97 3.87
C GLU A 145 -5.59 -14.21 2.54
N ASN A 146 -4.81 -13.15 2.29
CA ASN A 146 -5.05 -12.24 1.17
C ASN A 146 -3.74 -11.78 0.54
N ASN A 147 -3.62 -11.87 -0.79
CA ASN A 147 -2.39 -11.48 -1.49
C ASN A 147 -2.12 -9.96 -1.48
N ASP A 148 -3.18 -9.16 -1.39
CA ASP A 148 -3.14 -7.70 -1.58
C ASP A 148 -3.79 -7.01 -0.38
N VAL A 149 -2.99 -6.81 0.67
CA VAL A 149 -3.37 -6.12 1.91
C VAL A 149 -2.48 -4.93 2.11
N TYR A 150 -3.08 -3.78 2.37
CA TYR A 150 -2.36 -2.55 2.70
C TYR A 150 -2.86 -1.97 4.01
N LEU A 151 -1.95 -1.47 4.86
CA LEU A 151 -2.26 -0.89 6.16
C LEU A 151 -1.98 0.62 6.18
N PHE A 152 -3.02 1.42 6.38
CA PHE A 152 -2.91 2.89 6.38
C PHE A 152 -3.16 3.48 7.77
N SER A 153 -2.53 4.62 8.05
CA SER A 153 -2.91 5.48 9.18
C SER A 153 -3.53 6.79 8.68
N ALA A 154 -4.74 7.10 9.15
CA ALA A 154 -5.38 8.36 8.83
C ALA A 154 -4.91 9.53 9.72
N GLY A 155 -3.79 9.40 10.45
CA GLY A 155 -3.16 10.49 11.22
C GLY A 155 -3.54 10.55 12.70
N ASP A 156 -2.95 11.51 13.41
CA ASP A 156 -3.07 11.72 14.87
C ASP A 156 -2.55 10.52 15.69
N MET A 157 -1.32 10.14 15.39
CA MET A 157 -0.56 9.11 16.11
C MET A 157 0.08 9.68 17.39
N VAL A 158 0.34 11.00 17.41
CA VAL A 158 0.91 11.72 18.56
C VAL A 158 -0.13 12.59 19.28
N VAL A 159 0.18 13.10 20.47
CA VAL A 159 -0.71 13.99 21.25
C VAL A 159 -0.16 15.42 21.31
N ARG A 160 -0.95 16.43 20.90
CA ARG A 160 -0.50 17.86 20.85
C ARG A 160 -0.26 18.50 22.21
N HIS A 161 -0.95 18.05 23.26
CA HIS A 161 -1.11 18.83 24.48
C HIS A 161 -0.23 18.27 25.60
N PRO A 162 0.82 19.00 26.04
CA PRO A 162 1.70 18.55 27.11
C PRO A 162 0.95 18.17 28.38
N HIS A 163 -0.06 18.97 28.75
CA HIS A 163 -0.93 18.72 29.90
C HIS A 163 -1.82 17.47 29.79
N ARG A 164 -1.75 16.73 28.67
CA ARG A 164 -2.46 15.46 28.47
C ARG A 164 -1.51 14.27 28.28
N TRP A 165 -0.20 14.50 28.36
CA TRP A 165 0.79 13.42 28.38
C TRP A 165 0.78 12.79 29.76
N PHE A 166 -0.29 12.05 30.06
CA PHE A 166 -0.38 11.23 31.25
C PHE A 166 0.01 9.81 30.92
N ASP A 167 0.90 9.25 31.74
CA ASP A 167 1.29 7.85 31.72
C ASP A 167 1.06 7.31 33.13
N ASN A 168 0.18 6.32 33.27
CA ASN A 168 -0.24 5.78 34.57
C ASN A 168 -0.68 6.84 35.61
N GLY A 169 -1.30 7.92 35.13
CA GLY A 169 -1.80 9.02 35.99
C GLY A 169 -0.79 10.12 36.31
N GLU A 170 0.45 10.03 35.81
CA GLU A 170 1.49 11.05 36.02
C GLU A 170 1.73 11.89 34.77
N LEU A 171 1.77 13.21 34.95
CA LEU A 171 2.06 14.16 33.87
C LEU A 171 3.53 14.07 33.47
N GLN A 172 3.77 13.94 32.17
CA GLN A 172 5.09 13.72 31.58
C GLN A 172 5.67 14.97 30.93
N ASP A 173 6.97 14.95 30.65
CA ASP A 173 7.72 16.04 30.02
C ASP A 173 7.94 15.85 28.51
N SER A 174 8.69 16.77 27.89
CA SER A 174 8.97 16.72 26.45
C SER A 174 9.94 15.60 26.03
N LEU A 175 10.76 15.09 26.95
CA LEU A 175 11.63 13.95 26.65
C LEU A 175 10.82 12.66 26.60
N TRP A 176 9.84 12.51 27.49
CA TRP A 176 8.85 11.44 27.39
C TRP A 176 8.07 11.51 26.06
N TYR A 177 7.61 12.70 25.65
CA TYR A 177 6.96 12.88 24.34
C TYR A 177 7.87 12.41 23.20
N ALA A 178 9.15 12.82 23.21
CA ALA A 178 10.11 12.43 22.18
C ALA A 178 10.28 10.91 22.10
N ALA A 179 10.42 10.24 23.25
CA ALA A 179 10.53 8.78 23.31
C ALA A 179 9.25 8.08 22.86
N ARG A 180 8.08 8.56 23.30
CA ARG A 180 6.78 7.97 22.96
C ARG A 180 6.43 8.14 21.48
N ALA A 181 6.74 9.29 20.90
CA ALA A 181 6.55 9.55 19.47
C ALA A 181 7.43 8.64 18.60
N LYS A 182 8.71 8.46 18.97
CA LYS A 182 9.60 7.52 18.28
C LYS A 182 9.08 6.09 18.38
N LEU A 183 8.74 5.65 19.59
CA LEU A 183 8.17 4.32 19.82
C LEU A 183 6.93 4.07 18.96
N MET A 184 6.00 5.04 18.87
CA MET A 184 4.81 4.91 18.05
C MET A 184 5.16 4.65 16.57
N ILE A 185 6.06 5.44 15.98
CA ILE A 185 6.47 5.25 14.59
C ILE A 185 7.24 3.94 14.39
N GLU A 186 8.12 3.56 15.33
CA GLU A 186 8.82 2.27 15.30
C GLU A 186 7.83 1.10 15.30
N LYS A 187 6.75 1.16 16.10
CA LYS A 187 5.70 0.14 16.09
C LYS A 187 4.87 0.12 14.80
N MET A 188 4.67 1.27 14.17
CA MET A 188 4.07 1.32 12.83
C MET A 188 4.98 0.68 11.77
N ASN A 189 6.31 0.88 11.86
CA ASN A 189 7.26 0.21 10.97
C ASN A 189 7.27 -1.31 11.19
N GLU A 190 7.25 -1.78 12.45
CA GLU A 190 7.14 -3.21 12.78
C GLU A 190 5.87 -3.84 12.21
N LEU A 191 4.75 -3.11 12.18
CA LEU A 191 3.49 -3.54 11.57
C LEU A 191 3.45 -3.37 10.04
N GLU A 192 4.51 -2.85 9.43
CA GLU A 192 4.62 -2.59 8.00
C GLU A 192 3.46 -1.73 7.49
N TYR A 193 3.20 -0.58 8.12
CA TYR A 193 2.28 0.41 7.56
C TYR A 193 2.75 0.83 6.17
N ASP A 194 1.81 0.95 5.23
CA ASP A 194 2.11 1.35 3.86
C ASP A 194 2.10 2.86 3.68
N LEU A 195 1.19 3.56 4.37
CA LEU A 195 0.96 5.01 4.20
C LEU A 195 0.44 5.62 5.50
N MET A 196 0.78 6.88 5.73
CA MET A 196 0.14 7.70 6.77
C MET A 196 -0.19 9.08 6.20
N THR A 197 -1.34 9.67 6.52
CA THR A 197 -1.52 11.13 6.37
C THR A 197 -1.24 11.84 7.70
N LEU A 198 -0.83 13.10 7.64
CA LEU A 198 -0.62 13.88 8.86
C LEU A 198 -1.97 14.27 9.47
N GLY A 199 -2.13 14.04 10.77
CA GLY A 199 -3.22 14.63 11.52
C GLY A 199 -2.84 15.99 12.12
N ASN A 200 -3.82 16.67 12.73
CA ASN A 200 -3.56 17.97 13.34
C ASN A 200 -2.54 17.91 14.47
N HIS A 201 -2.47 16.79 15.21
CA HIS A 201 -1.54 16.61 16.31
C HIS A 201 -0.10 16.43 15.85
N GLU A 202 0.15 15.86 14.66
CA GLU A 202 1.48 15.91 14.04
C GLU A 202 1.85 17.35 13.65
N LEU A 203 0.89 18.14 13.15
CA LEU A 203 1.12 19.54 12.78
C LEU A 203 1.34 20.46 13.99
N ASP A 204 0.89 20.05 15.17
CA ASP A 204 1.10 20.76 16.44
C ASP A 204 2.47 20.45 17.08
N TYR A 205 3.49 20.22 16.24
CA TYR A 205 4.83 19.76 16.61
C TYR A 205 5.41 20.37 17.91
N ILE A 206 6.21 19.56 18.60
CA ILE A 206 6.94 19.93 19.82
C ILE A 206 8.44 19.97 19.48
N GLY A 207 8.94 21.18 19.22
CA GLY A 207 10.32 21.36 18.75
C GLY A 207 10.61 20.49 17.54
N ASP A 208 11.81 19.91 17.50
CA ASP A 208 12.23 18.97 16.47
C ASP A 208 11.89 17.50 16.81
N TYR A 209 11.37 17.20 18.00
CA TYR A 209 11.04 15.83 18.42
C TYR A 209 10.00 15.17 17.52
N THR A 210 8.97 15.92 17.14
CA THR A 210 7.93 15.43 16.21
C THR A 210 8.54 15.09 14.85
N ARG A 211 9.42 15.96 14.31
CA ARG A 211 10.15 15.65 13.07
C ARG A 211 11.01 14.41 13.22
N GLN A 212 11.83 14.34 14.27
CA GLN A 212 12.73 13.22 14.50
C GLN A 212 11.98 11.88 14.57
N ALA A 213 10.78 11.86 15.16
CA ALA A 213 9.94 10.66 15.18
C ALA A 213 9.39 10.34 13.78
N LEU A 214 8.79 11.32 13.10
CA LEU A 214 8.18 11.11 11.77
C LEU A 214 9.21 10.76 10.68
N GLU A 215 10.47 11.20 10.81
CA GLU A 215 11.57 10.82 9.91
C GLU A 215 12.00 9.35 10.06
N LEU A 216 11.59 8.65 11.12
CA LEU A 216 11.82 7.21 11.26
C LEU A 216 10.85 6.37 10.44
N ALA A 217 9.77 6.94 9.89
CA ALA A 217 8.76 6.18 9.17
C ALA A 217 9.36 5.54 7.91
N ASP A 218 9.19 4.21 7.78
CA ASP A 218 9.59 3.46 6.59
C ASP A 218 8.59 3.60 5.43
N PHE A 219 7.52 4.36 5.67
CA PHE A 219 6.41 4.65 4.76
C PHE A 219 6.24 6.15 4.52
N PRO A 220 5.68 6.55 3.35
CA PRO A 220 5.53 7.96 3.02
C PRO A 220 4.41 8.62 3.83
N LEU A 221 4.71 9.86 4.25
CA LEU A 221 3.76 10.77 4.89
C LEU A 221 3.05 11.61 3.83
N LEU A 222 1.73 11.50 3.77
CA LEU A 222 0.90 12.10 2.73
C LEU A 222 0.23 13.39 3.20
N ALA A 223 0.35 14.46 2.40
CA ALA A 223 -0.41 15.70 2.60
C ALA A 223 -0.43 16.58 1.33
N ALA A 224 -1.42 16.39 0.46
CA ALA A 224 -1.56 17.16 -0.78
C ALA A 224 -1.93 18.64 -0.53
N ASN A 225 -2.74 18.89 0.49
CA ASN A 225 -3.25 20.20 0.83
C ASN A 225 -2.34 20.98 1.81
N LEU A 226 -1.17 20.47 2.21
CA LEU A 226 -0.27 21.19 3.11
C LEU A 226 0.96 21.77 2.39
N LYS A 227 1.28 23.01 2.72
CA LYS A 227 2.59 23.61 2.48
C LYS A 227 3.34 23.66 3.80
N VAL A 228 4.39 22.84 3.92
CA VAL A 228 5.33 22.84 5.05
C VAL A 228 6.57 23.62 4.66
N SER A 229 7.00 24.56 5.51
CA SER A 229 8.21 25.36 5.34
C SER A 229 9.02 25.52 6.63
N THR A 230 8.66 24.79 7.68
CA THR A 230 9.37 24.71 8.96
C THR A 230 10.32 23.51 8.95
N GLU A 231 11.43 23.61 9.68
CA GLU A 231 12.35 22.49 9.92
C GLU A 231 11.88 21.57 11.05
N ASN A 232 10.72 21.84 11.65
CA ASN A 232 10.15 21.03 12.73
C ASN A 232 9.19 19.94 12.24
N LEU A 233 9.03 19.81 10.93
CA LEU A 233 8.23 18.76 10.29
C LEU A 233 9.01 18.19 9.09
N PRO A 234 8.86 16.89 8.79
CA PRO A 234 9.48 16.30 7.62
C PRO A 234 8.78 16.74 6.33
N ALA A 235 9.41 16.44 5.20
CA ALA A 235 8.77 16.58 3.91
C ALA A 235 7.62 15.56 3.75
N THR A 236 6.49 16.02 3.21
CA THR A 236 5.36 15.16 2.83
C THR A 236 5.23 15.07 1.32
N VAL A 237 4.70 13.96 0.81
CA VAL A 237 4.30 13.82 -0.59
C VAL A 237 2.78 13.99 -0.74
N PRO A 238 2.26 14.47 -1.88
CA PRO A 238 0.82 14.68 -2.01
C PRO A 238 0.01 13.38 -2.10
N TYR A 239 0.57 12.37 -2.76
CA TYR A 239 -0.08 11.09 -3.01
C TYR A 239 0.98 9.99 -3.12
N SER A 240 0.54 8.74 -2.96
CA SER A 240 1.31 7.55 -3.33
C SER A 240 0.54 6.72 -4.37
N VAL A 241 1.24 5.86 -5.10
CA VAL A 241 0.64 4.86 -5.98
C VAL A 241 1.21 3.51 -5.59
N LEU A 242 0.39 2.69 -4.96
CA LEU A 242 0.72 1.32 -4.58
C LEU A 242 0.45 0.39 -5.76
N GLU A 243 1.14 -0.74 -5.79
CA GLU A 243 0.99 -1.77 -6.82
C GLU A 243 0.57 -3.09 -6.20
N THR A 244 -0.46 -3.75 -6.76
CA THR A 244 -0.89 -5.08 -6.32
C THR A 244 0.02 -6.19 -6.83
N SER A 245 -0.18 -7.39 -6.31
CA SER A 245 0.41 -8.65 -6.76
C SER A 245 0.18 -8.91 -8.26
N THR A 246 -0.96 -8.45 -8.79
CA THR A 246 -1.34 -8.49 -10.20
C THR A 246 -0.98 -7.23 -10.99
N ALA A 247 -0.21 -6.33 -10.37
CA ALA A 247 0.25 -5.06 -10.92
C ALA A 247 -0.86 -4.04 -11.26
N ARG A 248 -1.95 -4.06 -10.49
CA ARG A 248 -2.95 -2.97 -10.46
C ARG A 248 -2.39 -1.80 -9.69
N LYS A 249 -2.84 -0.60 -10.04
CA LYS A 249 -2.43 0.64 -9.37
C LYS A 249 -3.52 1.12 -8.44
N VAL A 250 -3.14 1.36 -7.19
CA VAL A 250 -3.97 2.03 -6.18
C VAL A 250 -3.37 3.39 -5.90
N ALA A 251 -3.99 4.45 -6.41
CA ALA A 251 -3.59 5.82 -6.10
C ALA A 251 -4.23 6.27 -4.79
N VAL A 252 -3.45 6.85 -3.88
CA VAL A 252 -3.93 7.35 -2.58
C VAL A 252 -3.51 8.80 -2.40
N LEU A 253 -4.49 9.71 -2.35
CA LEU A 253 -4.29 11.14 -2.12
C LEU A 253 -4.40 11.43 -0.61
N GLY A 254 -3.36 12.02 0.00
CA GLY A 254 -3.41 12.40 1.41
C GLY A 254 -4.03 13.78 1.61
N LEU A 255 -4.96 13.92 2.55
CA LEU A 255 -5.54 15.18 2.96
C LEU A 255 -5.45 15.33 4.48
N SER A 256 -4.86 16.43 4.92
CA SER A 256 -4.70 16.76 6.33
C SER A 256 -5.58 17.95 6.72
N LYS A 257 -5.67 18.26 8.02
CA LYS A 257 -6.34 19.44 8.55
C LYS A 257 -5.51 20.03 9.68
N SER A 258 -5.36 21.35 9.68
CA SER A 258 -4.71 22.08 10.75
C SER A 258 -5.77 22.76 11.62
N ASN A 259 -5.80 22.43 12.92
CA ASN A 259 -6.73 23.06 13.86
C ASN A 259 -6.20 24.39 14.40
N THR A 260 -4.88 24.57 14.41
CA THR A 260 -4.23 25.76 14.95
C THR A 260 -3.21 26.30 13.95
N LYS A 261 -3.05 27.63 13.90
CA LYS A 261 -1.98 28.23 13.10
C LYS A 261 -0.64 27.90 13.77
N LYS A 262 0.18 27.10 13.09
CA LYS A 262 1.57 26.80 13.45
C LYS A 262 2.51 27.41 12.42
N ASP A 263 3.63 27.93 12.89
CA ASP A 263 4.60 28.57 12.00
C ASP A 263 5.12 27.58 10.96
N GLY A 264 5.13 28.02 9.70
CA GLY A 264 5.56 27.20 8.58
C GLY A 264 4.61 26.08 8.16
N VAL A 265 3.35 26.08 8.62
CA VAL A 265 2.28 25.19 8.12
C VAL A 265 1.16 26.02 7.52
N ALA A 266 0.83 25.78 6.25
CA ALA A 266 -0.29 26.44 5.58
C ALA A 266 -1.13 25.47 4.75
N GLU A 267 -2.45 25.54 4.90
CA GLU A 267 -3.40 24.79 4.07
C GLU A 267 -3.61 25.47 2.71
N ARG A 268 -3.56 24.66 1.65
CA ARG A 268 -3.97 25.04 0.31
C ARG A 268 -5.48 24.92 0.17
N ASN A 269 -6.04 25.64 -0.81
CA ASN A 269 -7.45 25.48 -1.17
C ASN A 269 -7.72 24.02 -1.55
N LEU A 270 -8.68 23.39 -0.86
CA LEU A 270 -8.96 21.97 -0.96
C LEU A 270 -9.46 21.58 -2.36
N ASP A 271 -10.42 22.33 -2.90
CA ASP A 271 -11.00 22.06 -4.22
C ASP A 271 -9.97 22.13 -5.34
N LYS A 272 -9.13 23.18 -5.36
CA LYS A 272 -8.03 23.31 -6.31
C LYS A 272 -7.01 22.18 -6.17
N THR A 273 -6.76 21.74 -4.93
CA THR A 273 -5.85 20.62 -4.65
C THR A 273 -6.40 19.32 -5.22
N ILE A 274 -7.64 18.96 -4.86
CA ILE A 274 -8.31 17.74 -5.34
C ILE A 274 -8.39 17.74 -6.87
N THR A 275 -8.88 18.83 -7.47
CA THR A 275 -8.99 18.98 -8.94
C THR A 275 -7.67 18.75 -9.65
N ARG A 276 -6.55 19.25 -9.09
CA ARG A 276 -5.20 19.05 -9.65
C ARG A 276 -4.80 17.57 -9.72
N TYR A 277 -5.29 16.74 -8.81
CA TYR A 277 -4.97 15.31 -8.72
C TYR A 277 -6.03 14.38 -9.31
N HIS A 278 -7.17 14.88 -9.82
CA HIS A 278 -8.18 14.08 -10.53
C HIS A 278 -7.59 13.21 -11.65
N ARG A 279 -6.52 13.68 -12.29
CA ARG A 279 -5.76 12.93 -13.31
C ARG A 279 -5.28 11.55 -12.86
N LEU A 280 -5.21 11.29 -11.55
CA LEU A 280 -4.80 10.00 -11.00
C LEU A 280 -5.85 8.92 -11.26
N LYS A 281 -7.15 9.24 -11.30
CA LYS A 281 -8.20 8.25 -11.62
C LYS A 281 -7.99 7.59 -12.98
N ASN A 282 -7.49 8.33 -13.97
CA ASN A 282 -7.21 7.78 -15.30
C ASN A 282 -5.87 7.03 -15.38
N LYS A 283 -5.11 6.98 -14.28
CA LYS A 283 -3.79 6.35 -14.18
C LYS A 283 -3.74 5.24 -13.13
N SER A 284 -4.87 4.94 -12.48
CA SER A 284 -4.99 3.92 -11.46
C SER A 284 -6.31 3.16 -11.61
N ASP A 285 -6.31 1.89 -11.20
CA ASP A 285 -7.51 1.06 -11.18
C ASP A 285 -8.40 1.47 -9.98
N VAL A 286 -7.76 1.85 -8.87
CA VAL A 286 -8.41 2.34 -7.64
C VAL A 286 -7.87 3.73 -7.28
N PHE A 287 -8.73 4.64 -6.84
CA PHE A 287 -8.36 5.98 -6.40
C PHE A 287 -8.98 6.35 -5.05
N LEU A 288 -8.16 6.49 -4.02
CA LEU A 288 -8.58 6.71 -2.64
C LEU A 288 -8.17 8.10 -2.13
N ILE A 289 -8.87 8.57 -1.11
CA ILE A 289 -8.38 9.60 -0.20
C ILE A 289 -8.04 8.95 1.14
N LEU A 290 -6.87 9.27 1.68
CA LEU A 290 -6.52 9.08 3.08
C LEU A 290 -6.65 10.44 3.77
N SER A 291 -7.63 10.60 4.66
CA SER A 291 -8.12 11.89 5.15
C SER A 291 -7.98 12.02 6.67
N HIS A 292 -7.51 13.17 7.12
CA HIS A 292 -7.59 13.60 8.51
C HIS A 292 -8.44 14.87 8.62
N ARG A 293 -9.64 14.86 8.01
CA ARG A 293 -10.51 16.05 7.96
C ARG A 293 -11.79 15.92 8.78
N GLY A 294 -12.10 14.72 9.25
CA GLY A 294 -13.30 14.42 10.02
C GLY A 294 -14.45 13.96 9.14
N LEU A 295 -15.29 13.09 9.70
CA LEU A 295 -16.36 12.41 8.99
C LEU A 295 -17.30 13.39 8.27
N LYS A 296 -17.63 14.52 8.88
CA LYS A 296 -18.51 15.53 8.27
C LYS A 296 -17.91 16.08 6.97
N GLU A 297 -16.62 16.38 6.95
CA GLU A 297 -15.96 16.89 5.75
C GLU A 297 -15.79 15.78 4.72
N ASP A 298 -15.45 14.55 5.15
CA ASP A 298 -15.31 13.40 4.27
C ASP A 298 -16.62 13.06 3.55
N LYS A 299 -17.78 13.16 4.23
CA LYS A 299 -19.10 13.05 3.60
C LYS A 299 -19.31 14.08 2.49
N ILE A 300 -18.98 15.35 2.74
CA ILE A 300 -19.09 16.42 1.76
C ILE A 300 -18.16 16.17 0.56
N LEU A 301 -16.95 15.67 0.81
CA LEU A 301 -16.00 15.30 -0.25
C LEU A 301 -16.53 14.15 -1.09
N ALA A 302 -17.10 13.11 -0.47
CA ALA A 302 -17.72 11.99 -1.17
C ALA A 302 -18.90 12.43 -2.06
N GLU A 303 -19.75 13.33 -1.57
CA GLU A 303 -20.85 13.90 -2.36
C GLU A 303 -20.33 14.68 -3.58
N LYS A 304 -19.31 15.52 -3.36
CA LYS A 304 -18.80 16.46 -4.37
C LYS A 304 -17.89 15.80 -5.40
N TYR A 305 -17.17 14.75 -5.03
CA TYR A 305 -16.14 14.12 -5.84
C TYR A 305 -16.36 12.61 -6.00
N PRO A 306 -17.37 12.17 -6.77
CA PRO A 306 -17.65 10.75 -7.03
C PRO A 306 -16.57 10.06 -7.90
N VAL A 307 -15.47 10.76 -8.20
CA VAL A 307 -14.30 10.22 -8.91
C VAL A 307 -13.47 9.28 -8.03
N PHE A 308 -13.58 9.41 -6.71
CA PHE A 308 -12.88 8.56 -5.74
C PHE A 308 -13.65 7.27 -5.48
N ASP A 309 -12.93 6.20 -5.21
CA ASP A 309 -13.53 4.92 -4.89
C ASP A 309 -13.81 4.80 -3.38
N ALA A 310 -12.95 5.34 -2.52
CA ALA A 310 -13.21 5.51 -1.10
C ALA A 310 -12.44 6.68 -0.45
N ILE A 311 -12.89 7.05 0.75
CA ILE A 311 -12.25 7.95 1.69
C ILE A 311 -12.07 7.18 3.01
N ILE A 312 -10.83 7.04 3.45
CA ILE A 312 -10.46 6.46 4.74
C ILE A 312 -10.06 7.61 5.65
N GLY A 313 -10.86 7.86 6.68
CA GLY A 313 -10.84 9.07 7.49
C GLY A 313 -10.32 8.90 8.92
N GLY A 314 -10.16 10.03 9.61
CA GLY A 314 -9.84 10.19 11.03
C GLY A 314 -10.37 11.52 11.56
N HIS A 315 -9.72 12.10 12.58
CA HIS A 315 -9.96 13.43 13.18
C HIS A 315 -11.20 13.56 14.08
N SER A 316 -12.34 13.01 13.67
CA SER A 316 -13.60 13.17 14.41
C SER A 316 -13.88 12.06 15.43
N HIS A 317 -13.01 11.04 15.44
CA HIS A 317 -13.08 9.86 16.32
C HIS A 317 -14.37 9.04 16.15
N ASP A 318 -15.04 9.15 15.00
CA ASP A 318 -16.25 8.41 14.73
C ASP A 318 -15.94 6.91 14.55
N LEU A 319 -16.63 6.07 15.31
CA LEU A 319 -16.62 4.62 15.09
C LEU A 319 -17.70 4.24 14.08
N LEU A 320 -17.30 3.99 12.85
CA LEU A 320 -18.19 3.47 11.81
C LEU A 320 -18.05 1.95 11.73
N GLU A 321 -18.86 1.22 12.52
CA GLU A 321 -18.85 -0.25 12.50
C GLU A 321 -18.97 -0.83 11.09
N GLU A 322 -19.78 -0.18 10.24
CA GLU A 322 -19.82 -0.35 8.80
C GLU A 322 -19.58 0.99 8.10
N PRO A 323 -18.92 1.01 6.94
CA PRO A 323 -18.66 2.24 6.21
C PRO A 323 -19.93 2.78 5.55
N LEU A 324 -19.95 4.08 5.30
CA LEU A 324 -21.03 4.73 4.56
C LEU A 324 -20.73 4.68 3.06
N VAL A 325 -21.76 4.67 2.23
CA VAL A 325 -21.60 4.83 0.77
C VAL A 325 -22.39 6.04 0.31
N ILE A 326 -21.68 7.00 -0.29
CA ILE A 326 -22.25 8.29 -0.73
C ILE A 326 -21.78 8.55 -2.15
N ASN A 327 -22.70 8.67 -3.10
CA ASN A 327 -22.40 8.81 -4.54
C ASN A 327 -21.37 7.77 -5.04
N SER A 328 -21.55 6.51 -4.62
CA SER A 328 -20.66 5.38 -4.90
C SER A 328 -19.26 5.45 -4.29
N VAL A 329 -18.96 6.46 -3.47
CA VAL A 329 -17.73 6.57 -2.68
C VAL A 329 -17.95 5.96 -1.31
N LEU A 330 -17.10 5.00 -0.92
CA LEU A 330 -17.12 4.41 0.41
C LEU A 330 -16.41 5.35 1.41
N VAL A 331 -16.96 5.59 2.59
CA VAL A 331 -16.38 6.43 3.64
C VAL A 331 -16.24 5.60 4.92
N ALA A 332 -15.00 5.43 5.41
CA ALA A 332 -14.68 4.61 6.57
C ALA A 332 -13.88 5.41 7.64
N GLN A 333 -14.05 5.05 8.91
CA GLN A 333 -13.30 5.60 10.06
C GLN A 333 -13.36 4.59 11.22
N ALA A 334 -12.25 4.42 11.94
CA ALA A 334 -12.09 3.39 12.97
C ALA A 334 -11.98 3.97 14.39
N GLY A 335 -12.95 4.80 14.80
CA GLY A 335 -13.02 5.35 16.15
C GLY A 335 -11.90 6.34 16.44
N GLY A 336 -11.50 6.46 17.71
CA GLY A 336 -10.37 7.31 18.13
C GLY A 336 -10.31 7.47 19.64
N ASN A 337 -9.14 7.85 20.15
CA ASN A 337 -8.88 7.88 21.60
C ASN A 337 -8.93 9.28 22.22
N PRO A 338 -9.45 9.47 23.45
CA PRO A 338 -9.56 10.78 24.11
C PRO A 338 -8.23 11.42 24.61
N HIS A 339 -7.12 11.24 23.90
CA HIS A 339 -5.80 11.88 24.13
C HIS A 339 -5.18 11.68 25.53
N ILE A 340 -5.49 10.59 26.21
CA ILE A 340 -4.87 10.18 27.49
C ILE A 340 -4.39 8.73 27.32
N VAL A 341 -3.23 8.32 27.82
CA VAL A 341 -2.81 6.90 27.73
C VAL A 341 -3.49 6.13 28.87
N SER A 342 -4.14 5.01 28.56
CA SER A 342 -4.84 4.15 29.53
C SER A 342 -4.88 2.73 29.00
N ASP A 343 -4.48 1.74 29.79
CA ASP A 343 -4.26 0.35 29.36
C ASP A 343 -5.53 -0.44 29.03
N ASP A 344 -6.72 0.12 29.30
CA ASP A 344 -8.02 -0.53 29.17
C ASP A 344 -8.79 -0.12 27.90
N ARG A 345 -8.17 0.67 27.02
CA ARG A 345 -8.89 1.26 25.89
C ARG A 345 -8.99 0.33 24.70
N PRO A 346 -10.16 0.25 24.07
CA PRO A 346 -10.31 -0.53 22.86
C PRO A 346 -9.44 0.05 21.74
N VAL A 347 -8.77 -0.84 21.04
CA VAL A 347 -8.07 -0.53 19.80
C VAL A 347 -8.93 -1.04 18.66
N TYR A 348 -9.04 -0.25 17.59
CA TYR A 348 -9.87 -0.57 16.45
C TYR A 348 -9.01 -0.70 15.19
N LEU A 349 -9.32 -1.71 14.38
CA LEU A 349 -8.74 -1.93 13.07
C LEU A 349 -9.86 -1.90 12.03
N GLY A 350 -9.91 -0.83 11.26
CA GLY A 350 -10.80 -0.75 10.11
C GLY A 350 -10.34 -1.70 9.00
N LYS A 351 -11.28 -2.36 8.33
CA LYS A 351 -11.03 -3.24 7.18
C LYS A 351 -11.99 -2.88 6.07
N VAL A 352 -11.47 -2.36 4.96
CA VAL A 352 -12.21 -2.10 3.72
C VAL A 352 -11.79 -3.13 2.68
N VAL A 353 -12.74 -3.70 1.96
CA VAL A 353 -12.49 -4.73 0.94
C VAL A 353 -13.09 -4.29 -0.38
N PHE A 354 -12.26 -4.30 -1.42
CA PHE A 354 -12.66 -4.03 -2.79
C PHE A 354 -12.61 -5.31 -3.62
N ILE A 355 -13.64 -5.51 -4.44
CA ILE A 355 -13.67 -6.52 -5.49
C ILE A 355 -13.60 -5.80 -6.83
N LEU A 356 -12.64 -6.21 -7.64
CA LEU A 356 -12.47 -5.74 -9.01
C LEU A 356 -12.83 -6.87 -9.97
N GLU A 357 -13.65 -6.58 -10.98
CA GLU A 357 -13.89 -7.45 -12.12
C GLU A 357 -13.23 -6.84 -13.36
N ASN A 358 -12.30 -7.58 -13.96
CA ASN A 358 -11.54 -7.12 -15.12
C ASN A 358 -10.92 -5.73 -14.95
N GLY A 359 -10.43 -5.44 -13.72
CA GLY A 359 -9.81 -4.17 -13.34
C GLY A 359 -10.76 -3.05 -12.95
N LYS A 360 -12.08 -3.27 -12.97
CA LYS A 360 -13.08 -2.27 -12.54
C LYS A 360 -13.60 -2.62 -11.15
N VAL A 361 -13.68 -1.64 -10.26
CA VAL A 361 -14.28 -1.87 -8.93
C VAL A 361 -15.79 -2.12 -9.08
N THR A 362 -16.23 -3.32 -8.70
CA THR A 362 -17.64 -3.76 -8.76
C THR A 362 -18.24 -4.01 -7.38
N GLY A 363 -17.40 -4.30 -6.38
CA GLY A 363 -17.81 -4.49 -4.99
C GLY A 363 -16.97 -3.69 -4.02
N LYS A 364 -17.63 -3.10 -3.01
CA LYS A 364 -17.00 -2.41 -1.90
C LYS A 364 -17.73 -2.78 -0.61
N SER A 365 -17.00 -3.17 0.42
CA SER A 365 -17.53 -3.40 1.76
C SER A 365 -16.50 -3.01 2.80
N GLY A 366 -16.90 -2.95 4.06
CA GLY A 366 -15.96 -2.80 5.15
C GLY A 366 -16.60 -3.03 6.49
N LEU A 367 -15.76 -3.14 7.51
CA LEU A 367 -16.15 -3.24 8.91
C LEU A 367 -15.03 -2.72 9.81
N VAL A 368 -15.34 -2.48 11.07
CA VAL A 368 -14.32 -2.24 12.10
C VAL A 368 -14.18 -3.47 13.00
N ILE A 369 -12.95 -3.94 13.15
CA ILE A 369 -12.57 -5.02 14.07
C ILE A 369 -12.12 -4.39 15.38
N ARG A 370 -12.70 -4.85 16.49
CA ARG A 370 -12.24 -4.47 17.82
C ARG A 370 -11.11 -5.40 18.25
N ILE A 371 -9.95 -4.84 18.58
CA ILE A 371 -8.75 -5.54 19.03
C ILE A 371 -8.80 -5.59 20.55
N ASN A 372 -9.50 -6.60 21.06
CA ASN A 372 -9.54 -7.09 22.47
C ASN A 372 -10.77 -8.00 22.74
N GLU A 373 -11.50 -8.39 21.70
CA GLU A 373 -12.58 -9.40 21.75
C GLU A 373 -12.18 -10.70 21.05
#